data_AF-A0A9N9UFE2-F1
#
_entry.id   AF-A0A9N9UFE2-F1
#
_cell.length_a   1.000
_cell.length_b   1.000
_cell.length_c   1.000
_cell.angle_alpha   90.00
_cell.angle_beta   90.00
_cell.angle_gamma   90.00
#
_symmetry.space_group_name_H-M   'P 1'
#
loop_
_entity.id
_entity.type
_entity.pdbx_description
1 polymer ?
#
loop_
_entity_poly.entity_id
_entity_poly.type
_entity_poly.pdbx_seq_one_letter_code
_entity_poly.pdbx_strand_id
1 'polypeptide(L)'
;MGSTTATSQARKNYLENVDTLRDIILNDHFGGDMAPEIVDQWLRALEPGRQFPLPPNIKGFYGGSLRESMPIEIARGSYKHIMHTTDDTAKVDKYAGRMLIALSILDLDSLVADDPTLGALALWHKALAQVRLPDEAGELVETLRQYQAVRPRSNLSDSKLPEAPRLKTRLEEVARELGNTGALNRIADWDYSSASI
;
A
#
# COMPACT_ATOMS: atom_id res chain seq x y z
N MET A 1 9.36 -19.97 -15.28
CA MET A 1 8.09 -20.65 -14.91
C MET A 1 7.73 -20.28 -13.47
N GLY A 2 7.35 -19.03 -13.19
CA GLY A 2 7.11 -18.54 -11.81
C GLY A 2 5.90 -17.62 -11.63
N SER A 3 5.03 -17.49 -12.64
CA SER A 3 4.00 -16.44 -12.69
C SER A 3 2.60 -16.90 -12.24
N THR A 4 2.35 -18.21 -12.09
CA THR A 4 1.00 -18.73 -11.79
C THR A 4 0.57 -18.65 -10.32
N THR A 5 1.51 -18.58 -9.37
CA THR A 5 1.23 -18.61 -7.92
C THR A 5 0.95 -17.23 -7.32
N ALA A 6 1.59 -16.17 -7.80
CA ALA A 6 1.40 -14.83 -7.25
C ALA A 6 0.06 -14.21 -7.69
N THR A 7 -0.35 -14.44 -8.95
CA THR A 7 -1.70 -14.10 -9.43
C THR A 7 -2.79 -14.88 -8.68
N SER A 8 -2.52 -16.11 -8.20
CA SER A 8 -3.52 -16.90 -7.47
C SER A 8 -3.73 -16.39 -6.03
N GLN A 9 -2.68 -15.92 -5.35
CA GLN A 9 -2.81 -15.34 -4.02
C GLN A 9 -3.48 -13.96 -4.04
N ALA A 10 -3.08 -13.07 -4.96
CA ALA A 10 -3.72 -11.76 -5.14
C ALA A 10 -5.23 -11.92 -5.41
N ARG A 11 -5.60 -12.89 -6.24
CA ARG A 11 -7.00 -13.21 -6.52
C ARG A 11 -7.72 -13.79 -5.30
N LYS A 12 -7.08 -14.65 -4.52
CA LYS A 12 -7.66 -15.16 -3.27
C LYS A 12 -7.96 -14.02 -2.31
N ASN A 13 -6.99 -13.12 -2.09
CA ASN A 13 -7.16 -11.94 -1.25
C ASN A 13 -8.32 -11.04 -1.72
N TYR A 14 -8.46 -10.87 -3.04
CA TYR A 14 -9.59 -10.13 -3.63
C TYR A 14 -10.94 -10.76 -3.27
N LEU A 15 -11.07 -12.08 -3.46
CA LEU A 15 -12.33 -12.79 -3.21
C LEU A 15 -12.70 -12.78 -1.72
N GLU A 16 -11.72 -12.92 -0.83
CA GLU A 16 -11.92 -12.91 0.63
C GLU A 16 -12.33 -11.52 1.16
N ASN A 17 -11.89 -10.45 0.50
CA ASN A 17 -12.07 -9.08 0.97
C ASN A 17 -13.00 -8.23 0.09
N VAL A 18 -13.74 -8.83 -0.84
CA VAL A 18 -14.50 -8.09 -1.87
C VAL A 18 -15.47 -7.07 -1.28
N ASP A 19 -16.18 -7.42 -0.20
CA ASP A 19 -17.12 -6.51 0.46
C ASP A 19 -16.40 -5.37 1.18
N THR A 20 -15.27 -5.67 1.82
CA THR A 20 -14.43 -4.65 2.46
C THR A 20 -13.82 -3.72 1.40
N LEU A 21 -13.34 -4.25 0.28
CA LEU A 21 -12.83 -3.44 -0.83
C LEU A 21 -13.92 -2.53 -1.39
N ARG A 22 -15.14 -3.02 -1.55
CA ARG A 22 -16.30 -2.19 -1.94
C ARG A 22 -16.51 -1.04 -0.96
N ASP A 23 -16.49 -1.33 0.34
CA ASP A 23 -16.67 -0.33 1.39
C ASP A 23 -15.54 0.71 1.39
N ILE A 24 -14.28 0.29 1.23
CA ILE A 24 -13.13 1.20 1.13
C ILE A 24 -13.29 2.12 -0.09
N ILE A 25 -13.65 1.57 -1.25
CA ILE A 25 -13.83 2.36 -2.48
C ILE A 25 -14.93 3.40 -2.27
N LEU A 26 -16.08 3.00 -1.73
CA LEU A 26 -17.20 3.91 -1.50
C LEU A 26 -16.86 4.99 -0.47
N ASN A 27 -16.37 4.58 0.72
CA ASN A 27 -16.30 5.46 1.88
C ASN A 27 -14.95 6.15 2.04
N ASP A 28 -13.84 5.46 1.81
CA ASP A 28 -12.50 6.01 2.05
C ASP A 28 -11.96 6.72 0.80
N HIS A 29 -12.24 6.16 -0.39
CA HIS A 29 -11.76 6.73 -1.64
C HIS A 29 -12.72 7.81 -2.17
N PHE A 30 -14.02 7.54 -2.22
CA PHE A 30 -15.02 8.49 -2.74
C PHE A 30 -15.74 9.33 -1.67
N GLY A 31 -15.62 9.03 -0.39
CA GLY A 31 -16.27 9.81 0.67
C GLY A 31 -17.77 9.56 0.86
N GLY A 32 -18.33 8.50 0.28
CA GLY A 32 -19.71 8.07 0.48
C GLY A 32 -20.73 8.54 -0.57
N ASP A 33 -20.34 9.46 -1.46
CA ASP A 33 -21.28 10.11 -2.40
C ASP A 33 -21.31 9.49 -3.81
N MET A 34 -20.56 8.42 -4.04
CA MET A 34 -20.43 7.83 -5.37
C MET A 34 -21.56 6.87 -5.72
N ALA A 35 -22.03 6.94 -6.96
CA ALA A 35 -23.03 6.01 -7.49
C ALA A 35 -22.57 4.55 -7.37
N PRO A 36 -23.40 3.62 -6.88
CA PRO A 36 -23.03 2.22 -6.68
C PRO A 36 -22.45 1.54 -7.93
N GLU A 37 -22.94 1.92 -9.12
CA GLU A 37 -22.50 1.37 -10.40
C GLU A 37 -21.04 1.73 -10.72
N ILE A 38 -20.57 2.90 -10.28
CA ILE A 38 -19.18 3.31 -10.44
C ILE A 38 -18.30 2.54 -9.46
N VAL A 39 -18.75 2.36 -8.22
CA VAL A 39 -18.06 1.52 -7.23
C VAL A 39 -17.92 0.09 -7.76
N ASP A 40 -18.97 -0.46 -8.38
CA ASP A 40 -18.94 -1.78 -9.01
C ASP A 40 -17.97 -1.88 -10.18
N GLN A 41 -17.86 -0.84 -11.01
CA GLN A 41 -16.87 -0.80 -12.09
C GLN A 41 -15.45 -0.81 -11.54
N TRP A 42 -15.18 -0.03 -10.49
CA TRP A 42 -13.89 -0.02 -9.80
C TRP A 42 -13.57 -1.40 -9.24
N LEU A 43 -14.51 -2.00 -8.51
CA LEU A 43 -14.34 -3.31 -7.90
C LEU A 43 -14.08 -4.41 -8.94
N ARG A 44 -14.73 -4.37 -10.10
CA ARG A 44 -14.46 -5.31 -11.20
C ARG A 44 -13.08 -5.09 -11.82
N ALA A 45 -12.69 -3.84 -12.02
CA ALA A 45 -11.37 -3.52 -12.59
C ALA A 45 -10.20 -3.93 -11.68
N LEU A 46 -10.43 -4.11 -10.39
CA LEU A 46 -9.46 -4.61 -9.42
C LEU A 46 -9.27 -6.12 -9.43
N GLU A 47 -10.16 -6.91 -10.07
CA GLU A 47 -10.10 -8.37 -9.99
C GLU A 47 -8.79 -8.91 -10.63
N PRO A 48 -7.87 -9.51 -9.85
CA PRO A 48 -6.58 -9.96 -10.38
C PRO A 48 -6.77 -11.10 -11.41
N GLY A 49 -6.02 -11.01 -12.50
CA GLY A 49 -6.07 -11.99 -13.60
C GLY A 49 -7.31 -11.87 -14.50
N ARG A 50 -8.18 -10.87 -14.31
CA ARG A 50 -9.25 -10.54 -15.26
C ARG A 50 -9.04 -9.17 -15.88
N GLN A 51 -9.39 -9.04 -17.16
CA GLN A 51 -9.33 -7.78 -17.89
C GLN A 51 -10.72 -7.20 -18.07
N PHE A 52 -11.14 -6.36 -17.13
CA PHE A 52 -12.33 -5.51 -17.28
C PHE A 52 -11.93 -4.11 -17.76
N PRO A 53 -12.77 -3.40 -18.54
CA PRO A 53 -12.54 -2.00 -18.85
C PRO A 53 -12.29 -1.16 -17.59
N LEU A 54 -11.36 -0.21 -17.70
CA LEU A 54 -11.08 0.71 -16.61
C LEU A 54 -12.26 1.69 -16.43
N PRO A 55 -12.65 2.00 -15.18
CA PRO A 55 -13.57 3.09 -14.89
C PRO A 55 -13.13 4.42 -15.53
N PRO A 56 -14.08 5.32 -15.85
CA PRO A 56 -13.74 6.63 -16.40
C PRO A 56 -12.92 7.46 -15.40
N ASN A 57 -12.07 8.35 -15.91
CA ASN A 57 -11.31 9.35 -15.15
C ASN A 57 -10.29 8.83 -14.12
N ILE A 58 -9.86 7.56 -14.22
CA ILE A 58 -8.70 7.11 -13.45
C ILE A 58 -7.46 7.89 -13.91
N LYS A 59 -6.87 8.64 -12.97
CA LYS A 59 -5.69 9.48 -13.24
C LYS A 59 -4.38 8.69 -13.13
N GLY A 60 -4.42 7.59 -12.38
CA GLY A 60 -3.26 6.78 -12.01
C GLY A 60 -2.19 7.54 -11.24
N PHE A 61 -1.09 6.87 -10.94
CA PHE A 61 0.05 7.45 -10.24
C PHE A 61 1.25 7.58 -11.17
N TYR A 62 1.74 8.82 -11.30
CA TYR A 62 3.05 9.15 -11.89
C TYR A 62 3.35 8.50 -13.26
N GLY A 63 2.32 8.29 -14.09
CA GLY A 63 2.46 7.75 -15.45
C GLY A 63 2.58 6.22 -15.53
N GLY A 64 2.44 5.51 -14.41
CA GLY A 64 2.43 4.05 -14.36
C GLY A 64 1.12 3.42 -14.82
N SER A 65 1.07 2.09 -14.79
CA SER A 65 -0.12 1.30 -15.12
C SER A 65 -1.35 1.77 -14.33
N LEU A 66 -2.38 2.22 -15.06
CA LEU A 66 -3.62 2.70 -14.44
C LEU A 66 -4.26 1.62 -13.56
N ARG A 67 -4.26 0.36 -14.01
CA ARG A 67 -4.87 -0.74 -13.24
C ARG A 67 -4.12 -1.01 -11.93
N GLU A 68 -2.80 -1.11 -11.99
CA GLU A 68 -1.97 -1.41 -10.83
C GLU A 68 -1.87 -0.23 -9.86
N SER A 69 -2.16 0.98 -10.35
CA SER A 69 -2.25 2.18 -9.52
C SER A 69 -3.53 2.25 -8.66
N MET A 70 -4.62 1.59 -9.07
CA MET A 70 -5.90 1.66 -8.34
C MET A 70 -5.81 1.13 -6.90
N PRO A 71 -5.23 -0.06 -6.62
CA PRO A 71 -5.03 -0.53 -5.24
C PRO A 71 -4.28 0.47 -4.35
N ILE A 72 -3.26 1.13 -4.91
CA ILE A 72 -2.46 2.15 -4.21
C ILE A 72 -3.33 3.40 -3.96
N GLU A 73 -4.19 3.78 -4.91
CA GLU A 73 -5.10 4.93 -4.78
C GLU A 73 -6.14 4.72 -3.68
N ILE A 74 -6.66 3.50 -3.60
CA ILE A 74 -7.62 3.06 -2.60
C ILE A 74 -6.95 3.05 -1.22
N ALA A 75 -5.75 2.46 -1.10
CA ALA A 75 -4.98 2.50 0.15
C ALA A 75 -4.67 3.95 0.59
N ARG A 76 -4.31 4.82 -0.35
CA ARG A 76 -4.12 6.26 -0.07
C ARG A 76 -5.41 6.93 0.41
N GLY A 77 -6.57 6.52 -0.08
CA GLY A 77 -7.89 6.94 0.42
C GLY A 77 -8.00 6.71 1.93
N SER A 78 -7.80 5.47 2.38
CA SER A 78 -7.79 5.12 3.80
C SER A 78 -6.73 5.88 4.59
N TYR A 79 -5.52 6.03 4.04
CA TYR A 79 -4.41 6.74 4.71
C TYR A 79 -4.77 8.18 5.11
N LYS A 80 -5.53 8.90 4.27
CA LYS A 80 -5.92 10.31 4.56
C LYS A 80 -6.64 10.46 5.90
N HIS A 81 -7.35 9.41 6.36
CA HIS A 81 -8.07 9.45 7.63
C HIS A 81 -7.17 9.33 8.86
N ILE A 82 -5.94 8.85 8.71
CA ILE A 82 -5.01 8.52 9.80
C ILE A 82 -3.62 9.13 9.63
N MET A 83 -3.41 9.96 8.60
CA MET A 83 -2.10 10.53 8.32
C MET A 83 -1.61 11.50 9.40
N HIS A 84 -2.54 12.10 10.15
CA HIS A 84 -2.30 13.03 11.27
C HIS A 84 -3.00 12.59 12.56
N THR A 85 -3.43 11.33 12.65
CA THR A 85 -4.16 10.79 13.81
C THR A 85 -3.37 9.63 14.40
N THR A 86 -3.02 9.75 15.67
CA THR A 86 -2.32 8.71 16.45
C THR A 86 -2.92 8.51 17.84
N ASP A 87 -3.91 9.32 18.22
CA ASP A 87 -4.63 9.29 19.49
C ASP A 87 -5.87 8.37 19.47
N ASP A 88 -6.54 8.22 18.32
CA ASP A 88 -7.66 7.29 18.12
C ASP A 88 -7.15 5.95 17.55
N THR A 89 -6.74 5.04 18.43
CA THR A 89 -6.15 3.75 18.05
C THR A 89 -7.12 2.86 17.28
N ALA A 90 -8.42 2.86 17.62
CA ALA A 90 -9.42 2.07 16.90
C ALA A 90 -9.59 2.56 15.45
N LYS A 91 -9.55 3.87 15.24
CA LYS A 91 -9.56 4.46 13.89
C LYS A 91 -8.27 4.14 13.14
N VAL A 92 -7.12 4.26 13.80
CA VAL A 92 -5.81 3.90 13.24
C VAL A 92 -5.82 2.44 12.75
N ASP A 93 -6.23 1.51 13.60
CA ASP A 93 -6.30 0.08 13.29
C ASP A 93 -7.21 -0.19 12.10
N LYS A 94 -8.42 0.38 12.11
CA LYS A 94 -9.40 0.23 11.02
C LYS A 94 -8.80 0.65 9.68
N TYR A 95 -8.26 1.86 9.58
CA TYR A 95 -7.82 2.40 8.30
C TYR A 95 -6.46 1.83 7.87
N ALA A 96 -5.55 1.51 8.79
CA ALA A 96 -4.31 0.81 8.46
C ALA A 96 -4.59 -0.60 7.96
N GLY A 97 -5.52 -1.34 8.57
CA GLY A 97 -5.96 -2.65 8.08
C GLY A 97 -6.57 -2.56 6.68
N ARG A 98 -7.39 -1.55 6.42
CA ARG A 98 -7.95 -1.27 5.09
C ARG A 98 -6.88 -0.98 4.03
N MET A 99 -5.81 -0.25 4.39
CA MET A 99 -4.66 -0.05 3.50
C MET A 99 -4.01 -1.39 3.11
N LEU A 100 -3.79 -2.29 4.07
CA LEU A 100 -3.21 -3.62 3.79
C LEU A 100 -4.12 -4.47 2.92
N ILE A 101 -5.43 -4.47 3.18
CA ILE A 101 -6.41 -5.16 2.34
C ILE A 101 -6.36 -4.64 0.91
N ALA A 102 -6.39 -3.32 0.72
CA ALA A 102 -6.31 -2.71 -0.60
C ALA A 102 -5.01 -3.07 -1.34
N LEU A 103 -3.87 -3.13 -0.65
CA LEU A 103 -2.59 -3.49 -1.27
C LEU A 103 -2.42 -5.00 -1.49
N SER A 104 -3.15 -5.84 -0.76
CA SER A 104 -3.02 -7.31 -0.80
C SER A 104 -3.42 -7.94 -2.14
N ILE A 105 -4.14 -7.20 -2.98
CA ILE A 105 -4.56 -7.66 -4.32
C ILE A 105 -3.53 -7.34 -5.41
N LEU A 106 -2.40 -6.71 -5.05
CA LEU A 106 -1.26 -6.53 -5.94
C LEU A 106 -0.35 -7.75 -5.92
N ASP A 107 0.11 -8.15 -7.11
CA ASP A 107 1.28 -8.99 -7.27
C ASP A 107 2.53 -8.09 -7.15
N LEU A 108 2.99 -7.87 -5.91
CA LEU A 108 4.07 -6.92 -5.63
C LEU A 108 5.39 -7.31 -6.32
N ASP A 109 5.69 -8.61 -6.42
CA ASP A 109 6.91 -9.08 -7.07
C ASP A 109 6.91 -8.72 -8.55
N SER A 110 5.79 -8.97 -9.25
CA SER A 110 5.64 -8.61 -10.66
C SER A 110 5.63 -7.09 -10.83
N LEU A 111 4.92 -6.36 -9.97
CA LEU A 111 4.85 -4.89 -10.02
C LEU A 111 6.23 -4.24 -9.84
N VAL A 112 7.04 -4.72 -8.89
CA VAL A 112 8.41 -4.23 -8.65
C VAL A 112 9.34 -4.52 -9.83
N ALA A 113 9.09 -5.60 -10.58
CA ALA A 113 9.83 -5.91 -11.79
C ALA A 113 9.45 -4.96 -12.94
N ASP A 114 8.15 -4.79 -13.18
CA ASP A 114 7.60 -4.14 -14.38
C ASP A 114 7.50 -2.60 -14.24
N ASP A 115 7.08 -2.10 -13.08
CA ASP A 115 6.97 -0.67 -12.76
C ASP A 115 7.54 -0.36 -11.37
N PRO A 116 8.87 -0.11 -11.27
CA PRO A 116 9.53 0.15 -10.00
C PRO A 116 8.98 1.36 -9.24
N THR A 117 8.42 2.35 -9.94
CA THR A 117 7.82 3.52 -9.30
C THR A 117 6.54 3.14 -8.59
N LEU A 118 5.64 2.38 -9.24
CA LEU A 118 4.44 1.87 -8.57
C LEU A 118 4.77 0.84 -7.50
N GLY A 119 5.74 -0.05 -7.73
CA GLY A 119 6.21 -1.02 -6.74
C GLY A 119 6.72 -0.34 -5.45
N ALA A 120 7.56 0.69 -5.60
CA ALA A 120 8.04 1.47 -4.47
C ALA A 120 6.91 2.23 -3.74
N LEU A 121 5.94 2.80 -4.48
CA LEU A 121 4.77 3.46 -3.88
C LEU A 121 3.90 2.49 -3.08
N ALA A 122 3.67 1.28 -3.61
CA ALA A 122 2.90 0.25 -2.92
C ALA A 122 3.59 -0.19 -1.62
N LEU A 123 4.90 -0.45 -1.68
CA LEU A 123 5.71 -0.83 -0.52
C LEU A 123 5.78 0.27 0.54
N TRP A 124 5.86 1.55 0.12
CA TRP A 124 5.79 2.67 1.05
C TRP A 124 4.45 2.72 1.79
N HIS A 125 3.33 2.61 1.09
CA HIS A 125 2.01 2.61 1.74
C HIS A 125 1.82 1.36 2.61
N LYS A 126 2.37 0.21 2.21
CA LYS A 126 2.38 -1.01 3.03
C LYS A 126 3.15 -0.80 4.33
N ALA A 127 4.36 -0.24 4.28
CA ALA A 127 5.15 0.06 5.48
C ALA A 127 4.43 1.07 6.40
N LEU A 128 3.77 2.09 5.83
CA LEU A 128 2.95 3.05 6.60
C LEU A 128 1.77 2.39 7.32
N ALA A 129 1.20 1.33 6.77
CA ALA A 129 0.13 0.58 7.43
C ALA A 129 0.69 -0.38 8.49
N GLN A 130 1.72 -1.15 8.16
CA GLN A 130 2.34 -2.12 9.07
C GLN A 130 2.92 -1.46 10.33
N VAL A 131 3.54 -0.28 10.22
CA VAL A 131 4.06 0.45 11.39
C VAL A 131 2.96 0.84 12.37
N ARG A 132 1.72 0.99 11.90
CA ARG A 132 0.57 1.39 12.70
C ARG A 132 -0.11 0.22 13.41
N LEU A 133 0.15 -1.01 12.98
CA LEU A 133 -0.52 -2.22 13.46
C LEU A 133 0.48 -3.08 14.27
N PRO A 134 0.24 -3.33 15.57
CA PRO A 134 1.16 -4.12 16.39
C PRO A 134 1.44 -5.52 15.83
N ASP A 135 0.40 -6.19 15.32
CA ASP A 135 0.49 -7.57 14.82
C ASP A 135 1.24 -7.69 13.48
N GLU A 136 1.42 -6.57 12.77
CA GLU A 136 2.07 -6.51 11.45
C GLU A 136 3.56 -6.16 11.54
N ALA A 137 4.08 -5.88 12.75
CA ALA A 137 5.48 -5.52 12.95
C ALA A 137 6.45 -6.60 12.45
N GLY A 138 6.05 -7.87 12.45
CA GLY A 138 6.86 -8.99 11.95
C GLY A 138 7.25 -8.85 10.47
N GLU A 139 6.32 -8.35 9.64
CA GLU A 139 6.48 -8.26 8.18
C GLU A 139 7.06 -6.90 7.71
N LEU A 140 7.26 -5.96 8.65
CA LEU A 140 7.72 -4.61 8.35
C LEU A 140 9.16 -4.58 7.81
N VAL A 141 10.07 -5.36 8.39
CA VAL A 141 11.49 -5.37 7.96
C VAL A 141 11.63 -5.85 6.53
N GLU A 142 10.89 -6.89 6.14
CA GLU A 142 10.93 -7.42 4.78
C GLU A 142 10.39 -6.39 3.78
N THR A 143 9.27 -5.74 4.12
CA THR A 143 8.71 -4.65 3.30
C THR A 143 9.70 -3.50 3.13
N LEU A 144 10.44 -3.13 4.18
CA LEU A 144 11.46 -2.08 4.13
C LEU A 144 12.68 -2.47 3.28
N ARG A 145 13.12 -3.73 3.34
CA ARG A 145 14.20 -4.25 2.48
C ARG A 145 13.81 -4.23 1.01
N GLN A 146 12.59 -4.70 0.69
CA GLN A 146 12.06 -4.64 -0.67
C GLN A 146 11.97 -3.18 -1.15
N TYR A 147 11.47 -2.28 -0.30
CA TYR A 147 11.39 -0.86 -0.59
C TYR A 147 12.78 -0.29 -0.93
N GLN A 148 13.77 -0.56 -0.09
CA GLN A 148 15.15 -0.10 -0.29
C GLN A 148 15.75 -0.61 -1.60
N ALA A 149 15.46 -1.87 -1.97
CA ALA A 149 15.96 -2.46 -3.21
C ALA A 149 15.32 -1.85 -4.46
N VAL A 150 14.01 -1.53 -4.42
CA VAL A 150 13.29 -0.98 -5.58
C VAL A 150 13.42 0.54 -5.68
N ARG A 151 13.51 1.26 -4.57
CA ARG A 151 13.43 2.73 -4.53
C ARG A 151 14.42 3.43 -5.47
N PRO A 152 15.70 3.03 -5.58
CA PRO A 152 16.67 3.64 -6.50
C PRO A 152 16.28 3.51 -7.98
N ARG A 153 15.43 2.54 -8.33
CA ARG A 153 14.92 2.33 -9.70
C ARG A 153 13.73 3.22 -10.04
N SER A 154 13.13 3.90 -9.06
CA SER A 154 12.07 4.88 -9.29
C SER A 154 12.65 6.23 -9.73
N ASN A 155 11.98 6.85 -10.70
CA ASN A 155 12.32 8.18 -11.22
C ASN A 155 11.79 9.34 -10.34
N LEU A 156 11.15 9.05 -9.20
CA LEU A 156 10.60 10.07 -8.31
C LEU A 156 11.68 10.66 -7.40
N SER A 157 11.53 11.95 -7.09
CA SER A 157 12.36 12.65 -6.11
C SER A 157 12.04 12.22 -4.68
N ASP A 158 12.99 12.38 -3.77
CA ASP A 158 12.81 12.13 -2.32
C ASP A 158 11.56 12.83 -1.75
N SER A 159 11.24 14.04 -2.24
CA SER A 159 10.05 14.78 -1.85
C SER A 159 8.72 14.11 -2.22
N LYS A 160 8.71 13.30 -3.29
CA LYS A 160 7.53 12.57 -3.77
C LYS A 160 7.51 11.13 -3.25
N LEU A 161 8.67 10.52 -3.08
CA LEU A 161 8.86 9.16 -2.64
C LEU A 161 10.13 9.10 -1.78
N PRO A 162 10.03 8.98 -0.44
CA PRO A 162 11.16 9.21 0.46
C PRO A 162 12.29 8.19 0.27
N GLU A 163 13.54 8.65 0.24
CA GLU A 163 14.70 7.78 0.39
C GLU A 163 14.68 7.09 1.76
N ALA A 164 15.42 5.98 1.88
CA ALA A 164 15.42 5.15 3.07
C ALA A 164 15.61 5.90 4.41
N PRO A 165 16.55 6.87 4.54
CA PRO A 165 16.73 7.61 5.80
C PRO A 165 15.48 8.40 6.19
N ARG A 166 14.86 9.09 5.23
CA ARG A 166 13.67 9.91 5.47
C ARG A 166 12.45 9.06 5.77
N LEU A 167 12.32 7.91 5.10
CA LEU A 167 11.27 6.95 5.40
C LEU A 167 11.44 6.42 6.83
N LYS A 168 12.66 6.03 7.22
CA LYS A 168 12.95 5.54 8.57
C LYS A 168 12.49 6.52 9.64
N THR A 169 12.94 7.78 9.57
CA THR A 169 12.55 8.83 10.53
C THR A 169 11.03 8.95 10.65
N ARG A 170 10.33 9.01 9.51
CA ARG A 170 8.87 9.13 9.50
C ARG A 170 8.17 7.92 10.14
N LEU A 171 8.67 6.72 9.92
CA LEU A 171 8.09 5.51 10.51
C LEU A 171 8.39 5.43 12.00
N GLU A 172 9.59 5.81 12.44
CA GLU A 172 9.95 5.87 13.87
C GLU A 172 9.09 6.87 14.64
N GLU A 173 8.81 8.05 14.06
CA GLU A 173 7.90 9.05 14.64
C GLU A 173 6.51 8.46 14.85
N VAL A 174 5.92 7.88 13.81
CA VAL A 174 4.59 7.24 13.88
C VAL A 174 4.57 6.11 14.91
N ALA A 175 5.57 5.23 14.91
CA ALA A 175 5.63 4.10 15.83
C ALA A 175 5.77 4.58 17.29
N ARG A 176 6.52 5.66 17.53
CA ARG A 176 6.68 6.27 18.86
C ARG A 176 5.39 6.90 19.35
N GLU A 177 4.71 7.67 18.50
CA GLU A 177 3.43 8.30 18.84
C GLU A 177 2.35 7.26 19.18
N LEU A 178 2.34 6.13 18.48
CA LEU A 178 1.40 5.02 18.71
C LEU A 178 1.82 4.10 19.86
N GLY A 179 3.01 4.26 20.43
CA GLY A 179 3.55 3.32 21.41
C GLY A 179 3.80 1.90 20.85
N ASN A 180 3.94 1.76 19.52
CA ASN A 180 4.20 0.47 18.86
C ASN A 180 5.69 0.09 18.97
N THR A 181 6.06 -0.41 20.15
CA THR A 181 7.45 -0.82 20.47
C THR A 181 7.96 -1.93 19.56
N GLY A 182 7.08 -2.84 19.13
CA GLY A 182 7.41 -3.89 18.17
C GLY A 182 7.89 -3.32 16.84
N ALA A 183 7.13 -2.37 16.27
CA ALA A 183 7.53 -1.71 15.03
C ALA A 183 8.80 -0.86 15.21
N LEU A 184 8.96 -0.15 16.33
CA LEU A 184 10.19 0.60 16.62
C LEU A 184 11.45 -0.27 16.58
N ASN A 185 11.41 -1.44 17.25
CA ASN A 185 12.55 -2.37 17.25
C ASN A 185 12.86 -2.85 15.83
N ARG A 186 11.83 -3.17 15.05
CA ARG A 186 11.96 -3.64 13.66
C ARG A 186 12.53 -2.57 12.74
N ILE A 187 12.13 -1.31 12.91
CA ILE A 187 12.69 -0.18 12.16
C ILE A 187 14.13 0.09 12.57
N ALA A 188 14.47 -0.05 13.85
CA ALA A 188 15.84 0.08 14.33
C ALA A 188 16.77 -0.97 13.69
N ASP A 189 16.31 -2.23 13.59
CA ASP A 189 17.02 -3.36 12.97
C ASP A 189 17.18 -3.23 11.44
N TRP A 190 16.42 -2.33 10.80
CA TRP A 190 16.57 -2.05 9.39
C TRP A 190 17.81 -1.18 9.13
N ASP A 191 18.88 -1.83 8.69
CA ASP A 191 20.11 -1.20 8.22
C ASP A 191 20.02 -0.86 6.73
N TYR A 192 19.91 0.44 6.44
CA TYR A 192 19.83 0.97 5.08
C TYR A 192 21.19 1.44 4.54
N SER A 193 22.28 1.33 5.31
CA SER A 193 23.61 1.83 4.95
C SER A 193 24.32 1.00 3.87
N SER A 194 23.78 -0.18 3.55
CA SER A 194 24.34 -1.14 2.58
C SER A 194 23.87 -0.93 1.14
N ALA A 195 23.02 0.05 0.83
CA ALA A 195 22.54 0.33 -0.54
C ALA A 195 23.36 1.41 -1.29
N SER A 196 24.47 1.86 -0.73
CA SER A 196 25.43 2.74 -1.42
C SER A 196 26.58 1.92 -2.01
N ILE A 197 26.36 1.30 -3.17
CA ILE A 197 27.42 0.82 -4.06
C ILE A 197 27.13 1.32 -5.47
#